data_AF-U5LDS1-F1
#
_entry.id   AF-U5LDS1-F1
#
_cell.length_a   1.000
_cell.length_b   1.000
_cell.length_c   1.000
_cell.angle_alpha   90.00
_cell.angle_beta   90.00
_cell.angle_gamma   90.00
#
_symmetry.space_group_name_H-M   'P 1'
#
loop_
_entity.id
_entity.type
_entity.pdbx_description
1 polymer ?
#
loop_
_entity_poly.entity_id
_entity_poly.type
_entity_poly.pdbx_seq_one_letter_code
_entity_poly.pdbx_strand_id
1 'polypeptide(L)'
;MNKKEQKLKDVLTNSRPPLFEQDFPVIFFWSPKSGCTSLIKWFYFQIGKLDEALKHNPWVHTYRLQVYQKQPQYLLRIAEQLLFNKKESYKLVRNPYTRAVSSYLAAIYNETLLNQIAPGAKDTGISFKEFLFKVKEIGADNPKLDPHIAQQYIQDEELFVKNHIRLENFTAEIKSLEQKFKLKNSPLHEFVKSPHHLTQAMQSNGRQSFADTRFSRQTIKTPLPDYTDFYNDETKKLVQELFKNDFSHYGYAVERIK
;
A
#
# COMPACT_ATOMS: atom_id res chain seq x y z
N MET A 1 6.21 28.52 11.07
CA MET A 1 6.40 27.05 11.00
C MET A 1 6.93 26.73 9.62
N ASN A 2 8.11 26.11 9.54
CA ASN A 2 8.72 25.72 8.26
C ASN A 2 7.80 24.69 7.55
N LYS A 3 7.71 24.72 6.21
CA LYS A 3 6.98 23.73 5.39
C LYS A 3 7.23 22.28 5.85
N LYS A 4 8.47 21.96 6.25
CA LYS A 4 8.85 20.65 6.81
C LYS A 4 8.14 20.34 8.14
N GLU A 5 8.04 21.28 9.06
CA GLU A 5 7.36 21.08 10.35
C GLU A 5 5.85 20.90 10.16
N GLN A 6 5.25 21.68 9.25
CA GLN A 6 3.84 21.52 8.90
C GLN A 6 3.57 20.13 8.33
N LYS A 7 4.39 19.71 7.37
CA LYS A 7 4.24 18.39 6.75
C LYS A 7 4.49 17.25 7.73
N LEU A 8 5.41 17.43 8.67
CA LEU A 8 5.65 16.45 9.71
C LEU A 8 4.41 16.23 10.58
N LYS A 9 3.72 17.32 10.94
CA LYS A 9 2.46 17.21 11.67
C LYS A 9 1.48 16.33 10.91
N ASP A 10 1.31 16.55 9.60
CA ASP A 10 0.42 15.73 8.76
C ASP A 10 0.84 14.25 8.74
N VAL A 11 2.13 13.98 8.63
CA VAL A 11 2.67 12.60 8.65
C VAL A 11 2.37 11.89 9.98
N LEU A 12 2.47 12.60 11.10
CA LEU A 12 2.32 12.03 12.44
C LEU A 12 0.86 11.97 12.91
N THR A 13 0.00 12.88 12.46
CA THR A 13 -1.43 12.89 12.81
C THR A 13 -2.26 12.02 11.88
N ASN A 14 -1.72 11.64 10.72
CA ASN A 14 -2.34 10.61 9.90
C ASN A 14 -2.30 9.27 10.63
N SER A 15 -3.32 8.44 10.42
CA SER A 15 -3.51 7.12 11.07
C SER A 15 -2.40 6.08 10.81
N ARG A 16 -1.30 6.47 10.14
CA ARG A 16 -0.22 5.59 9.70
C ARG A 16 1.14 6.23 9.93
N PRO A 17 1.56 6.37 11.20
CA PRO A 17 2.92 6.77 11.46
C PRO A 17 3.88 5.70 10.89
N PRO A 18 5.08 6.11 10.42
CA PRO A 18 6.09 5.20 9.91
C PRO A 18 6.47 4.10 10.91
N LEU A 19 7.01 2.99 10.41
CA LEU A 19 7.66 1.98 11.24
C LEU A 19 9.03 2.51 11.67
N PHE A 20 9.28 2.47 12.97
CA PHE A 20 10.48 3.03 13.58
C PHE A 20 10.84 2.26 14.85
N GLU A 21 12.14 2.02 15.03
CA GLU A 21 12.74 1.58 16.29
C GLU A 21 14.04 2.36 16.51
N GLN A 22 14.39 2.65 17.76
CA GLN A 22 15.54 3.50 18.11
C GLN A 22 16.86 2.93 17.58
N ASP A 23 17.09 1.64 17.75
CA ASP A 23 18.34 0.99 17.37
C ASP A 23 18.30 0.38 15.96
N PHE A 24 17.18 0.54 15.25
CA PHE A 24 17.03 0.09 13.88
C PHE A 24 17.41 1.22 12.90
N PRO A 25 18.24 0.98 11.86
CA PRO A 25 18.90 2.05 11.11
C PRO A 25 18.00 2.84 10.14
N VAL A 26 16.77 2.39 9.89
CA VAL A 26 15.91 2.91 8.82
C VAL A 26 14.50 3.20 9.32
N ILE A 27 13.83 4.19 8.72
CA ILE A 27 12.41 4.50 8.92
C ILE A 27 11.62 4.02 7.70
N PHE A 28 10.51 3.29 7.91
CA PHE A 28 9.68 2.81 6.81
C PHE A 28 8.31 3.47 6.75
N PHE A 29 8.05 4.11 5.61
CA PHE A 29 6.73 4.54 5.17
C PHE A 29 6.09 3.45 4.33
N TRP A 30 4.76 3.48 4.22
CA TRP A 30 4.01 2.50 3.43
C TRP A 30 2.63 3.06 3.08
N SER A 31 2.06 2.53 2.01
CA SER A 31 0.68 2.82 1.60
C SER A 31 -0.17 1.57 1.70
N PRO A 32 -1.48 1.67 1.96
CA PRO A 32 -2.36 0.53 1.81
C PRO A 32 -2.27 -0.06 0.41
N LYS A 33 -2.45 -1.38 0.32
CA LYS A 33 -2.38 -2.17 -0.93
C LYS A 33 -0.99 -2.24 -1.59
N SER A 34 0.08 -1.78 -0.92
CA SER A 34 1.48 -1.94 -1.36
C SER A 34 2.26 -3.05 -0.65
N GLY A 35 1.61 -3.96 0.09
CA GLY A 35 2.29 -5.06 0.78
C GLY A 35 2.76 -4.76 2.20
N CYS A 36 2.12 -3.80 2.87
CA CYS A 36 2.44 -3.37 4.23
C CYS A 36 2.46 -4.50 5.27
N THR A 37 1.62 -5.54 5.12
CA THR A 37 1.65 -6.71 6.02
C THR A 37 2.99 -7.43 5.98
N SER A 38 3.57 -7.63 4.79
CA SER A 38 4.87 -8.28 4.63
C SER A 38 6.00 -7.42 5.21
N LEU A 39 5.96 -6.11 4.98
CA LEU A 39 6.91 -5.17 5.56
C LEU A 39 6.86 -5.12 7.09
N ILE A 40 5.66 -5.10 7.68
CA ILE A 40 5.49 -5.09 9.14
C ILE A 40 6.03 -6.38 9.75
N LYS A 41 5.71 -7.54 9.16
CA LYS A 41 6.26 -8.83 9.61
C LYS A 41 7.78 -8.83 9.56
N TRP A 42 8.36 -8.40 8.45
CA TRP A 42 9.81 -8.30 8.30
C TRP A 42 10.44 -7.34 9.31
N PHE A 43 9.87 -6.14 9.48
CA PHE A 43 10.35 -5.16 10.46
C PHE A 43 10.33 -5.74 11.88
N TYR A 44 9.23 -6.38 12.29
CA TYR A 44 9.13 -7.04 13.59
C TYR A 44 10.06 -8.23 13.74
N PHE A 45 10.36 -8.97 12.67
CA PHE A 45 11.39 -10.00 12.71
C PHE A 45 12.76 -9.39 13.01
N GLN A 46 13.13 -8.31 12.34
CA GLN A 46 14.43 -7.66 12.53
C GLN A 46 14.62 -7.21 13.97
N ILE A 47 13.61 -6.56 14.56
CA ILE A 47 13.66 -6.05 15.94
C ILE A 47 13.27 -7.09 17.00
N GLY A 48 13.06 -8.36 16.63
CA GLY A 48 12.76 -9.44 17.60
C GLY A 48 11.37 -9.40 18.23
N LYS A 49 10.39 -8.76 17.57
CA LYS A 49 9.01 -8.55 18.03
C LYS A 49 7.98 -9.43 17.30
N LEU A 50 8.38 -10.20 16.28
CA LEU A 50 7.43 -10.90 15.43
C LEU A 50 6.58 -11.93 16.19
N ASP A 51 7.21 -12.75 17.04
CA ASP A 51 6.50 -13.78 17.80
C ASP A 51 5.50 -13.17 18.79
N GLU A 52 5.90 -12.09 19.46
CA GLU A 52 5.02 -11.31 20.34
C GLU A 52 3.82 -10.77 19.56
N ALA A 53 4.06 -10.19 18.39
CA ALA A 53 3.01 -9.64 17.54
C ALA A 53 2.03 -10.71 17.06
N LEU A 54 2.52 -11.88 16.63
CA LEU A 54 1.69 -12.99 16.14
C LEU A 54 0.91 -13.68 17.27
N LYS A 55 1.47 -13.75 18.48
CA LYS A 55 0.75 -14.22 19.68
C LYS A 55 -0.39 -13.29 20.08
N HIS A 56 -0.19 -11.97 19.95
CA HIS A 56 -1.24 -10.98 20.22
C HIS A 56 -2.39 -11.10 19.22
N ASN A 57 -2.08 -11.22 17.93
CA ASN A 57 -3.07 -11.44 16.89
C ASN A 57 -2.41 -11.96 15.60
N PRO A 58 -3.03 -12.93 14.89
CA PRO A 58 -2.53 -13.38 13.58
C PRO A 58 -2.37 -12.24 12.55
N TRP A 59 -3.18 -11.19 12.67
CA TRP A 59 -3.04 -9.96 11.88
C TRP A 59 -2.13 -8.95 12.59
N VAL A 60 -0.87 -8.87 12.14
CA VAL A 60 0.18 -8.02 12.73
C VAL A 60 -0.17 -6.52 12.83
N HIS A 61 -1.14 -6.03 12.05
CA HIS A 61 -1.60 -4.64 12.16
C HIS A 61 -2.31 -4.37 13.49
N THR A 62 -2.96 -5.37 14.09
CA THR A 62 -3.58 -5.25 15.41
C THR A 62 -2.53 -4.91 16.45
N TYR A 63 -1.43 -5.68 16.50
CA TYR A 63 -0.30 -5.40 17.40
C TYR A 63 0.33 -4.03 17.13
N ARG A 64 0.50 -3.67 15.85
CA ARG A 64 1.02 -2.35 15.46
C ARG A 64 0.19 -1.20 16.03
N LEU A 65 -1.13 -1.24 15.84
CA LEU A 65 -2.04 -0.16 16.22
C LEU A 65 -2.36 -0.12 17.72
N GLN A 66 -2.44 -1.29 18.36
CA GLN A 66 -2.88 -1.39 19.75
C GLN A 66 -1.74 -1.38 20.76
N VAL A 67 -0.54 -1.81 20.35
CA VAL A 67 0.60 -1.99 21.25
C VAL A 67 1.80 -1.16 20.79
N TYR A 68 2.36 -1.48 19.62
CA TYR A 68 3.67 -0.93 19.22
C TYR A 68 3.67 0.58 19.04
N GLN A 69 2.68 1.13 18.31
CA GLN A 69 2.60 2.57 18.05
C GLN A 69 2.07 3.37 19.26
N LYS A 70 1.56 2.69 20.29
CA LYS A 70 1.10 3.31 21.55
C LYS A 70 2.20 3.40 22.61
N GLN A 71 3.41 2.92 22.30
CA GLN A 71 4.54 3.08 23.21
C GLN A 71 4.80 4.56 23.54
N PRO A 72 5.25 4.88 24.77
CA PRO A 72 5.58 6.24 25.15
C PRO A 72 6.51 6.90 24.13
N GLN A 73 6.20 8.14 23.77
CA GLN A 73 7.02 8.98 22.89
C GLN A 73 7.26 8.40 21.48
N TYR A 74 6.51 7.39 21.02
CA TYR A 74 6.72 6.80 19.68
C TYR A 74 6.72 7.85 18.56
N LEU A 75 5.69 8.70 18.52
CA LEU A 75 5.58 9.77 17.52
C LEU A 75 6.64 10.86 17.70
N LEU A 76 6.99 11.21 18.95
CA LEU A 76 8.01 12.21 19.23
C LEU A 76 9.39 11.74 18.74
N ARG A 77 9.75 10.47 18.98
CA ARG A 77 10.99 9.89 18.50
C ARG A 77 11.05 9.86 16.98
N ILE A 78 9.96 9.54 16.29
CA ILE A 78 9.89 9.66 14.82
C ILE A 78 10.10 11.11 14.37
N ALA A 79 9.41 12.06 15.03
CA ALA A 79 9.48 13.48 14.70
C ALA A 79 10.92 14.00 14.71
N GLU A 80 11.67 13.69 15.77
CA GLU A 80 13.07 14.08 15.91
C GLU A 80 13.93 13.52 14.76
N GLN A 81 13.77 12.24 14.44
CA GLN A 81 14.58 11.60 13.41
C GLN A 81 14.31 12.18 12.02
N LEU A 82 13.05 12.50 11.72
CA LEU A 82 12.63 13.11 10.46
C LEU A 82 13.01 14.59 10.35
N LEU A 83 12.94 15.37 11.43
CA LEU A 83 13.35 16.78 11.42
C LEU A 83 14.85 16.92 11.18
N PHE A 84 15.64 16.10 11.87
CA PHE A 84 17.11 16.17 11.85
C PHE A 84 17.76 15.22 10.83
N ASN A 85 16.97 14.54 9.99
CA ASN A 85 17.44 13.60 8.96
C ASN A 85 18.44 12.55 9.49
N LYS A 86 18.21 12.03 10.69
CA LYS A 86 19.16 11.14 11.39
C LYS A 86 19.20 9.71 10.84
N LYS A 87 18.16 9.29 10.13
CA LYS A 87 18.03 7.95 9.55
C LYS A 87 17.63 8.03 8.10
N GLU A 88 18.08 7.04 7.32
CA GLU A 88 17.52 6.82 6.00
C GLU A 88 16.05 6.44 6.10
N SER A 89 15.30 6.79 5.07
CA SER A 89 13.87 6.52 4.96
C SER A 89 13.55 5.83 3.65
N TYR A 90 12.64 4.88 3.74
CA TYR A 90 12.16 4.11 2.59
C TYR A 90 10.64 4.08 2.61
N LYS A 91 9.99 4.17 1.45
CA LYS A 91 8.55 3.91 1.31
C LYS A 91 8.30 2.67 0.48
N LEU A 92 7.51 1.73 1.00
CA LEU A 92 7.04 0.60 0.20
C LEU A 92 5.89 1.04 -0.71
N VAL A 93 6.16 0.96 -2.01
CA VAL A 93 5.27 1.37 -3.10
C VAL A 93 4.96 0.19 -4.02
N ARG A 94 3.92 0.32 -4.84
CA ARG A 94 3.50 -0.70 -5.80
C ARG A 94 3.19 -0.05 -7.14
N ASN A 95 3.39 -0.79 -8.23
CA ASN A 95 2.99 -0.38 -9.57
C ASN A 95 1.52 0.09 -9.56
N PRO A 96 1.21 1.30 -10.08
CA PRO A 96 -0.13 1.85 -10.04
C PRO A 96 -1.19 0.98 -10.72
N TYR A 97 -0.84 0.25 -11.79
CA TYR A 97 -1.76 -0.67 -12.46
C TYR A 97 -2.17 -1.82 -11.52
N THR A 98 -1.19 -2.57 -11.01
CA THR A 98 -1.47 -3.69 -10.12
C THR A 98 -2.16 -3.23 -8.84
N ARG A 99 -1.83 -2.03 -8.34
CA ARG A 99 -2.48 -1.45 -7.17
C ARG A 99 -3.94 -1.08 -7.43
N ALA A 100 -4.26 -0.42 -8.55
CA ALA A 100 -5.62 0.01 -8.86
C ALA A 100 -6.61 -1.18 -8.87
N VAL A 101 -6.24 -2.30 -9.48
CA VAL A 101 -7.05 -3.53 -9.43
C VAL A 101 -7.15 -4.07 -7.99
N SER A 102 -6.05 -4.03 -7.23
CA SER A 102 -6.07 -4.45 -5.82
C SER A 102 -6.97 -3.58 -4.94
N SER A 103 -7.07 -2.28 -5.24
CA SER A 103 -7.97 -1.32 -4.61
C SER A 103 -9.43 -1.58 -4.98
N TYR A 104 -9.72 -1.79 -6.26
CA TYR A 104 -11.03 -2.18 -6.75
C TYR A 104 -11.55 -3.45 -6.06
N LEU A 105 -10.73 -4.51 -6.04
CA LEU A 105 -11.10 -5.76 -5.36
C LEU A 105 -11.28 -5.56 -3.86
N ALA A 106 -10.48 -4.70 -3.22
CA ALA A 106 -10.67 -4.37 -1.81
C ALA A 106 -12.03 -3.71 -1.56
N ALA A 107 -12.48 -2.81 -2.46
CA ALA A 107 -13.82 -2.23 -2.39
C ALA A 107 -14.90 -3.31 -2.55
N ILE A 108 -14.78 -4.22 -3.53
CA ILE A 108 -15.76 -5.32 -3.71
C ILE A 108 -15.92 -6.18 -2.44
N TYR A 109 -14.83 -6.47 -1.72
CA TYR A 109 -14.88 -7.28 -0.50
C TYR A 109 -15.26 -6.49 0.76
N ASN A 110 -15.15 -5.15 0.76
CA ASN A 110 -15.37 -4.29 1.91
C ASN A 110 -16.46 -3.26 1.62
N GLU A 111 -17.64 -3.49 2.19
CA GLU A 111 -18.82 -2.63 2.00
C GLU A 111 -18.59 -1.17 2.39
N THR A 112 -17.78 -0.88 3.41
CA THR A 112 -17.44 0.50 3.79
C THR A 112 -16.64 1.20 2.68
N LEU A 113 -15.66 0.51 2.10
CA LEU A 113 -14.89 1.04 0.97
C LEU A 113 -15.74 1.19 -0.28
N LEU A 114 -16.60 0.20 -0.57
CA LEU A 114 -17.52 0.27 -1.70
C LEU A 114 -18.48 1.45 -1.57
N ASN A 115 -19.09 1.63 -0.40
CA ASN A 115 -20.06 2.71 -0.17
C ASN A 115 -19.44 4.11 -0.27
N GLN A 116 -18.13 4.26 -0.13
CA GLN A 116 -17.46 5.53 -0.37
C GLN A 116 -17.44 5.91 -1.87
N ILE A 117 -17.46 4.90 -2.75
CA ILE A 117 -17.30 5.06 -4.20
C ILE A 117 -18.62 4.89 -4.95
N ALA A 118 -19.42 3.91 -4.54
CA ALA A 118 -20.69 3.54 -5.13
C ALA A 118 -21.69 3.15 -4.02
N PRO A 119 -22.29 4.12 -3.32
CA PRO A 119 -23.31 3.86 -2.30
C PRO A 119 -24.44 2.98 -2.84
N GLY A 120 -24.81 1.93 -2.11
CA GLY A 120 -25.91 1.03 -2.48
C GLY A 120 -25.56 -0.05 -3.51
N ALA A 121 -24.31 -0.10 -3.99
CA ALA A 121 -23.88 -1.11 -4.96
C ALA A 121 -23.47 -2.46 -4.35
N LYS A 122 -23.82 -2.74 -3.09
CA LYS A 122 -23.40 -3.95 -2.36
C LYS A 122 -23.74 -5.24 -3.10
N ASP A 123 -24.98 -5.36 -3.59
CA ASP A 123 -25.49 -6.57 -4.21
C ASP A 123 -25.30 -6.56 -5.73
N THR A 124 -25.47 -5.40 -6.36
CA THR A 124 -25.33 -5.20 -7.81
C THR A 124 -23.87 -5.11 -8.27
N GLY A 125 -22.96 -4.81 -7.35
CA GLY A 125 -21.54 -4.65 -7.64
C GLY A 125 -21.25 -3.43 -8.50
N ILE A 126 -20.00 -3.28 -8.92
CA ILE A 126 -19.54 -2.31 -9.91
C ILE A 126 -18.46 -2.94 -10.78
N SER A 127 -18.30 -2.48 -12.01
CA SER A 127 -17.16 -2.84 -12.86
C SER A 127 -15.90 -2.06 -12.48
N PHE A 128 -14.73 -2.52 -12.95
CA PHE A 128 -13.48 -1.81 -12.73
C PHE A 128 -13.49 -0.43 -13.41
N LYS A 129 -14.09 -0.33 -14.60
CA LYS A 129 -14.27 0.95 -15.29
C LYS A 129 -15.12 1.93 -14.50
N GLU A 130 -16.29 1.50 -14.00
CA GLU A 130 -17.15 2.34 -13.16
C GLU A 130 -16.43 2.78 -11.88
N PHE A 131 -15.68 1.87 -11.25
CA PHE A 131 -14.84 2.21 -10.10
C PHE A 131 -13.86 3.35 -10.42
N LEU A 132 -13.13 3.26 -11.53
CA LEU A 132 -12.17 4.30 -11.94
C LEU A 132 -12.86 5.65 -12.21
N PHE A 133 -14.01 5.65 -12.88
CA PHE A 133 -14.78 6.88 -13.09
C PHE A 133 -15.24 7.51 -11.78
N LYS A 134 -15.70 6.71 -10.81
CA LYS A 134 -16.09 7.22 -9.49
C LYS A 134 -14.91 7.78 -8.71
N VAL A 135 -13.74 7.13 -8.79
CA VAL A 135 -12.50 7.69 -8.21
C VAL A 135 -12.10 9.00 -8.89
N LYS A 136 -12.29 9.10 -10.21
CA LYS A 136 -12.05 10.33 -10.98
C LYS A 136 -12.95 11.48 -10.55
N GLU A 137 -14.25 11.22 -10.35
CA GLU A 137 -15.21 12.21 -9.86
C GLU A 137 -14.84 12.74 -8.47
N ILE A 138 -14.33 11.88 -7.58
CA ILE A 138 -13.94 12.26 -6.21
C ILE A 138 -12.57 12.95 -6.15
N GLY A 139 -11.66 12.58 -7.05
CA GLY A 139 -10.25 12.95 -7.04
C GLY A 139 -9.39 11.92 -6.29
N ALA A 140 -8.41 11.33 -6.96
CA ALA A 140 -7.55 10.30 -6.38
C ALA A 140 -6.62 10.82 -5.27
N ASP A 141 -6.34 12.12 -5.25
CA ASP A 141 -5.55 12.85 -4.26
C ASP A 141 -6.40 13.47 -3.13
N ASN A 142 -7.71 13.29 -3.17
CA ASN A 142 -8.63 13.84 -2.18
C ASN A 142 -8.33 13.28 -0.78
N PRO A 143 -8.01 14.13 0.23
CA PRO A 143 -7.66 13.66 1.57
C PRO A 143 -8.78 12.90 2.31
N LYS A 144 -10.03 13.03 1.86
CA LYS A 144 -11.18 12.32 2.42
C LYS A 144 -11.40 10.95 1.80
N LEU A 145 -10.79 10.66 0.66
CA LEU A 145 -10.89 9.36 -0.01
C LEU A 145 -10.13 8.31 0.80
N ASP A 146 -10.71 7.10 0.97
CA ASP A 146 -10.02 6.07 1.73
C ASP A 146 -8.72 5.71 1.00
N PRO A 147 -7.59 5.70 1.70
CA PRO A 147 -6.27 5.46 1.12
C PRO A 147 -5.99 4.01 0.66
N HIS A 148 -6.92 3.08 0.86
CA HIS A 148 -6.97 1.83 0.10
C HIS A 148 -7.37 2.07 -1.36
N ILE A 149 -7.98 3.20 -1.68
CA ILE A 149 -8.46 3.60 -3.01
C ILE A 149 -7.67 4.79 -3.57
N ALA A 150 -7.40 5.81 -2.74
CA ALA A 150 -6.65 7.01 -3.11
C ALA A 150 -5.27 6.70 -3.70
N GLN A 151 -4.64 7.66 -4.37
CA GLN A 151 -3.26 7.51 -4.86
C GLN A 151 -2.27 7.21 -3.72
N GLN A 152 -1.11 6.64 -4.04
CA GLN A 152 -0.08 6.33 -3.04
C GLN A 152 0.73 7.56 -2.66
N TYR A 153 1.03 8.42 -3.63
CA TYR A 153 1.84 9.61 -3.46
C TYR A 153 1.13 10.63 -2.59
N ILE A 154 1.88 11.11 -1.61
CA ILE A 154 1.45 12.20 -0.73
C ILE A 154 2.32 13.40 -1.11
N GLN A 155 1.68 14.52 -1.46
CA GLN A 155 2.37 15.74 -1.82
C GLN A 155 3.43 16.13 -0.78
N ASP A 156 4.62 16.47 -1.23
CA ASP A 156 5.77 16.87 -0.41
C ASP A 156 6.34 15.76 0.52
N GLU A 157 5.98 14.48 0.30
CA GLU A 157 6.55 13.40 1.11
C GLU A 157 8.05 13.21 0.90
N GLU A 158 8.60 13.69 -0.22
CA GLU A 158 10.04 13.69 -0.51
C GLU A 158 10.84 14.54 0.48
N LEU A 159 10.21 15.40 1.28
CA LEU A 159 10.84 16.04 2.43
C LEU A 159 11.34 15.01 3.45
N PHE A 160 10.71 13.84 3.51
CA PHE A 160 11.00 12.77 4.45
C PHE A 160 11.40 11.46 3.80
N VAL A 161 10.73 11.04 2.71
CA VAL A 161 10.96 9.79 1.98
C VAL A 161 12.03 10.01 0.92
N LYS A 162 13.18 9.36 1.05
CA LYS A 162 14.31 9.52 0.11
C LYS A 162 14.51 8.32 -0.80
N ASN A 163 14.01 7.16 -0.39
CA ASN A 163 14.15 5.92 -1.12
C ASN A 163 12.80 5.19 -1.22
N HIS A 164 12.70 4.29 -2.19
CA HIS A 164 11.50 3.50 -2.43
C HIS A 164 11.84 2.02 -2.41
N ILE A 165 10.93 1.22 -1.85
CA ILE A 165 10.92 -0.23 -2.00
C ILE A 165 9.80 -0.59 -2.96
N ARG A 166 10.07 -1.30 -4.06
CA ARG A 166 9.03 -1.75 -5.00
C ARG A 166 8.53 -3.12 -4.60
N LEU A 167 7.21 -3.25 -4.40
CA LEU A 167 6.59 -4.51 -3.99
C LEU A 167 6.88 -5.65 -4.98
N GLU A 168 6.95 -5.34 -6.27
CA GLU A 168 7.20 -6.30 -7.35
C GLU A 168 8.56 -6.99 -7.17
N ASN A 169 9.52 -6.31 -6.54
CA ASN A 169 10.86 -6.80 -6.29
C ASN A 169 11.14 -7.02 -4.79
N PHE A 170 10.09 -7.10 -3.96
CA PHE A 170 10.20 -7.03 -2.49
C PHE A 170 11.29 -7.94 -1.93
N THR A 171 11.37 -9.20 -2.37
CA THR A 171 12.37 -10.15 -1.86
C THR A 171 13.81 -9.69 -2.15
N ALA A 172 14.08 -9.22 -3.37
CA ALA A 172 15.42 -8.78 -3.76
C ALA A 172 15.79 -7.47 -3.05
N GLU A 173 14.85 -6.54 -2.96
CA GLU A 173 15.08 -5.25 -2.32
C GLU A 173 15.27 -5.37 -0.80
N ILE A 174 14.49 -6.23 -0.14
CA ILE A 174 14.69 -6.52 1.29
C ILE A 174 16.05 -7.18 1.53
N LYS A 175 16.46 -8.16 0.71
CA LYS A 175 17.82 -8.74 0.82
C LYS A 175 18.91 -7.69 0.65
N SER A 176 18.74 -6.75 -0.28
CA SER A 176 19.69 -5.64 -0.45
C SER A 176 19.74 -4.74 0.78
N LEU A 177 18.61 -4.47 1.43
CA LEU A 177 18.57 -3.71 2.69
C LEU A 177 19.22 -4.47 3.85
N GLU A 178 18.97 -5.78 3.95
CA GLU A 178 19.60 -6.63 4.96
C GLU A 178 21.12 -6.60 4.82
N GLN A 179 21.64 -6.71 3.60
CA GLN A 179 23.08 -6.59 3.33
C GLN A 179 23.61 -5.19 3.62
N LYS A 180 22.96 -4.14 3.11
CA LYS A 180 23.38 -2.74 3.28
C LYS A 180 23.50 -2.35 4.75
N PHE A 181 22.52 -2.75 5.56
CA PHE A 181 22.43 -2.37 6.97
C PHE A 181 22.91 -3.47 7.94
N LYS A 182 23.49 -4.56 7.42
CA LYS A 182 23.97 -5.72 8.21
C LYS A 182 22.89 -6.28 9.15
N LEU A 183 21.66 -6.37 8.64
CA LEU A 183 20.51 -6.90 9.38
C LEU A 183 20.49 -8.44 9.34
N LYS A 184 19.56 -9.04 10.09
CA LYS A 184 19.39 -10.50 10.10
C LYS A 184 18.86 -10.95 8.73
N ASN A 185 19.39 -12.07 8.21
CA ASN A 185 18.78 -12.75 7.08
C ASN A 185 17.39 -13.24 7.48
N SER A 186 16.36 -12.85 6.73
CA SER A 186 14.98 -13.18 7.08
C SER A 186 14.37 -14.29 6.22
N PRO A 187 13.44 -15.09 6.78
CA PRO A 187 12.70 -16.10 6.02
C PRO A 187 11.59 -15.44 5.18
N LEU A 188 11.96 -14.65 4.17
CA LEU A 188 11.01 -13.81 3.40
C LEU A 188 9.84 -14.57 2.79
N HIS A 189 10.03 -15.84 2.45
CA HIS A 189 8.98 -16.72 1.94
C HIS A 189 7.80 -16.90 2.92
N GLU A 190 8.01 -16.72 4.22
CA GLU A 190 6.97 -16.75 5.26
C GLU A 190 6.24 -15.40 5.38
N PHE A 191 6.88 -14.30 5.00
CA PHE A 191 6.33 -12.95 5.14
C PHE A 191 5.50 -12.52 3.93
N VAL A 192 5.80 -13.06 2.74
CA VAL A 192 5.13 -12.74 1.48
C VAL A 192 3.81 -13.51 1.29
N LYS A 193 3.60 -14.59 2.05
CA LYS A 193 2.31 -15.30 2.12
C LYS A 193 1.31 -14.44 2.90
N SER A 194 0.35 -13.86 2.19
CA SER A 194 -0.71 -13.03 2.76
C SER A 194 -2.03 -13.32 2.05
N PRO A 195 -3.11 -13.66 2.76
CA PRO A 195 -4.46 -13.78 2.17
C PRO A 195 -4.91 -12.49 1.48
N HIS A 196 -4.30 -11.34 1.82
CA HIS A 196 -4.59 -10.04 1.20
C HIS A 196 -3.83 -9.79 -0.11
N HIS A 197 -2.88 -10.66 -0.48
CA HIS A 197 -2.15 -10.61 -1.75
C HIS A 197 -2.88 -11.46 -2.81
N LEU A 198 -4.02 -10.95 -3.27
CA LEU A 198 -4.90 -11.62 -4.22
C LEU A 198 -4.21 -12.00 -5.54
N THR A 199 -3.10 -11.36 -5.90
CA THR A 199 -2.32 -11.67 -7.10
C THR A 199 -1.83 -13.13 -7.14
N GLN A 200 -1.62 -13.77 -5.98
CA GLN A 200 -1.25 -15.20 -5.94
C GLN A 200 -2.43 -16.14 -6.28
N ALA A 201 -3.67 -15.65 -6.16
CA ALA A 201 -4.89 -16.38 -6.49
C ALA A 201 -5.47 -15.99 -7.86
N MET A 202 -4.72 -15.19 -8.63
CA MET A 202 -5.12 -14.73 -9.95
C MET A 202 -4.60 -15.66 -11.04
N GLN A 203 -5.45 -15.97 -12.02
CA GLN A 203 -5.11 -16.75 -13.20
C GLN A 203 -5.59 -15.99 -14.43
N SER A 204 -4.72 -15.86 -15.44
CA SER A 204 -5.13 -15.23 -16.70
C SER A 204 -6.02 -16.20 -17.46
N ASN A 205 -7.19 -15.71 -17.86
CA ASN A 205 -8.14 -16.48 -18.64
C ASN A 205 -8.00 -16.22 -20.16
N GLY A 206 -6.93 -15.53 -20.57
CA GLY A 206 -6.36 -15.64 -21.91
C GLY A 206 -7.23 -15.16 -23.07
N ARG A 207 -8.09 -14.15 -22.92
CA ARG A 207 -8.61 -13.27 -24.01
C ARG A 207 -9.73 -12.28 -23.63
N GLN A 208 -10.45 -12.47 -22.53
CA GLN A 208 -11.62 -11.63 -22.21
C GLN A 208 -11.24 -10.49 -21.26
N SER A 209 -11.58 -9.25 -21.66
CA SER A 209 -11.44 -8.10 -20.76
C SER A 209 -12.53 -8.11 -19.69
N PHE A 210 -12.13 -7.90 -18.44
CA PHE A 210 -13.00 -7.74 -17.28
C PHE A 210 -13.25 -6.26 -16.92
N ALA A 211 -12.81 -5.32 -17.76
CA ALA A 211 -12.95 -3.88 -17.51
C ALA A 211 -14.40 -3.46 -17.23
N ASP A 212 -15.34 -4.01 -17.98
CA ASP A 212 -16.79 -3.72 -17.93
C ASP A 212 -17.59 -4.77 -17.15
N THR A 213 -16.95 -5.85 -16.67
CA THR A 213 -17.62 -6.89 -15.89
C THR A 213 -17.93 -6.37 -14.49
N ARG A 214 -19.21 -6.36 -14.11
CA ARG A 214 -19.61 -6.00 -12.74
C ARG A 214 -19.32 -7.15 -11.78
N PHE A 215 -18.59 -6.84 -10.72
CA PHE A 215 -18.39 -7.75 -9.60
C PHE A 215 -19.04 -7.18 -8.33
N SER A 216 -19.72 -8.05 -7.60
CA SER A 216 -20.13 -7.84 -6.21
C SER A 216 -19.48 -8.90 -5.34
N ARG A 217 -19.58 -8.77 -4.01
CA ARG A 217 -19.06 -9.78 -3.09
C ARG A 217 -19.66 -11.16 -3.34
N GLN A 218 -20.88 -11.24 -3.88
CA GLN A 218 -21.59 -12.49 -4.15
C GLN A 218 -21.21 -13.09 -5.52
N THR A 219 -20.89 -12.24 -6.51
CA THR A 219 -20.62 -12.70 -7.88
C THR A 219 -19.14 -12.96 -8.15
N ILE A 220 -18.24 -12.34 -7.39
CA ILE A 220 -16.80 -12.57 -7.55
C ILE A 220 -16.41 -13.97 -7.06
N LYS A 221 -15.80 -14.76 -7.94
CA LYS A 221 -15.41 -16.16 -7.69
C LYS A 221 -13.90 -16.34 -7.85
N THR A 222 -13.36 -17.38 -7.22
CA THR A 222 -11.97 -17.82 -7.40
C THR A 222 -11.89 -18.91 -8.48
N PRO A 223 -10.77 -19.00 -9.24
CA PRO A 223 -9.64 -18.09 -9.24
C PRO A 223 -10.02 -16.69 -9.76
N LEU A 224 -9.35 -15.66 -9.25
CA LEU A 224 -9.61 -14.28 -9.70
C LEU A 224 -8.98 -14.05 -11.09
N PRO A 225 -9.52 -13.16 -11.93
CA PRO A 225 -8.83 -12.77 -13.17
C PRO A 225 -7.49 -12.11 -12.88
N ASP A 226 -6.51 -12.28 -13.76
CA ASP A 226 -5.25 -11.54 -13.67
C ASP A 226 -5.50 -10.03 -13.71
N TYR A 227 -4.68 -9.26 -13.00
CA TYR A 227 -4.84 -7.81 -12.99
C TYR A 227 -4.74 -7.21 -14.40
N THR A 228 -3.98 -7.84 -15.32
CA THR A 228 -3.92 -7.42 -16.72
C THR A 228 -5.25 -7.53 -17.43
N ASP A 229 -6.11 -8.47 -17.03
CA ASP A 229 -7.37 -8.74 -17.71
C ASP A 229 -8.42 -7.63 -17.43
N PHE A 230 -8.20 -6.76 -16.44
CA PHE A 230 -9.02 -5.57 -16.17
C PHE A 230 -8.69 -4.36 -17.05
N TYR A 231 -7.64 -4.46 -17.88
CA TYR A 231 -7.18 -3.35 -18.71
C TYR A 231 -7.63 -3.47 -20.16
N ASN A 232 -8.31 -2.42 -20.63
CA ASN A 232 -8.45 -2.06 -22.04
C ASN A 232 -7.86 -0.65 -22.23
N ASP A 233 -7.91 -0.10 -23.45
CA ASP A 233 -7.31 1.22 -23.74
C ASP A 233 -7.88 2.34 -22.86
N GLU A 234 -9.18 2.28 -22.54
CA GLU A 234 -9.87 3.28 -21.72
C GLU A 234 -9.45 3.17 -20.24
N THR A 235 -9.53 1.99 -19.64
CA THR A 235 -9.15 1.81 -18.23
C THR A 235 -7.66 2.00 -18.01
N LYS A 236 -6.82 1.71 -19.02
CA LYS A 236 -5.39 2.06 -19.00
C LYS A 236 -5.20 3.57 -18.91
N LYS A 237 -5.82 4.35 -19.80
CA LYS A 237 -5.74 5.83 -19.78
C LYS A 237 -6.27 6.42 -18.47
N LEU A 238 -7.39 5.89 -17.94
CA LEU A 238 -7.93 6.34 -16.66
C LEU A 238 -6.93 6.13 -15.52
N VAL A 239 -6.27 4.97 -15.43
CA VAL A 239 -5.26 4.72 -14.39
C VAL A 239 -4.03 5.63 -14.56
N GLN A 240 -3.57 5.85 -15.79
CA GLN A 240 -2.47 6.78 -16.09
C GLN A 240 -2.80 8.22 -15.65
N GLU A 241 -4.04 8.66 -15.87
CA GLU A 241 -4.51 9.98 -15.47
C GLU A 241 -4.64 10.09 -13.94
N LEU A 242 -5.38 9.17 -13.32
CA LEU A 242 -5.69 9.21 -11.88
C LEU A 242 -4.46 9.08 -10.99
N PHE A 243 -3.52 8.23 -11.38
CA PHE A 243 -2.35 7.90 -10.58
C PHE A 243 -1.05 8.44 -11.19
N LYS A 244 -1.14 9.50 -12.00
CA LYS A 244 0.01 10.14 -12.67
C LYS A 244 1.17 10.44 -11.71
N ASN A 245 0.84 10.93 -10.51
CA ASN A 245 1.85 11.24 -9.50
C ASN A 245 2.57 9.99 -8.97
N ASP A 246 1.86 8.87 -8.81
CA ASP A 246 2.49 7.61 -8.42
C ASP A 246 3.48 7.15 -9.50
N PHE A 247 3.13 7.31 -10.78
CA PHE A 247 4.04 6.97 -11.88
C PHE A 247 5.29 7.86 -11.88
N SER A 248 5.12 9.19 -11.83
CA SER A 248 6.23 10.14 -11.94
C SER A 248 7.15 10.10 -10.72
N HIS A 249 6.61 10.15 -9.50
CA HIS A 249 7.42 10.26 -8.29
C HIS A 249 8.12 8.95 -7.89
N TYR A 250 7.58 7.79 -8.28
CA TYR A 250 8.20 6.48 -7.99
C TYR A 250 8.92 5.86 -9.20
N GLY A 251 8.95 6.56 -10.33
CA GLY A 251 9.68 6.16 -11.53
C GLY A 251 9.14 4.86 -12.16
N TYR A 252 7.82 4.69 -12.18
CA TYR A 252 7.18 3.58 -12.90
C TYR A 252 6.97 3.95 -14.37
N ALA A 253 7.20 2.98 -15.26
CA ALA A 253 6.95 3.16 -16.69
C ALA A 253 5.43 3.23 -16.96
N VAL A 254 4.97 4.37 -17.46
CA VAL A 254 3.56 4.65 -17.74
C VAL A 254 2.97 3.67 -18.77
N GLU A 255 3.77 3.21 -19.74
CA GLU A 255 3.28 2.35 -20.83
C GLU A 255 3.28 0.86 -20.52
N ARG A 256 3.93 0.43 -19.44
CA ARG A 256 4.08 -0.99 -19.12
C ARG A 256 3.16 -1.36 -17.96
N ILE A 257 2.15 -2.17 -18.28
CA ILE A 257 1.30 -2.82 -17.28
C ILE A 257 2.09 -3.92 -16.53
N LYS A 258 3.19 -4.42 -17.12
CA LYS A 258 4.13 -5.39 -16.54
C LYS A 258 5.32 -4.70 -15.88
#